data_AF-A0AAW2G1S5-F1
#
_entry.id   AF-A0AAW2G1S5-F1
#
_cell.length_a   1.000
_cell.length_b   1.000
_cell.length_c   1.000
_cell.angle_alpha   90.00
_cell.angle_beta   90.00
_cell.angle_gamma   90.00
#
_symmetry.space_group_name_H-M   'P 1'
#
loop_
_entity.id
_entity.type
_entity.pdbx_description
1 polymer ?
#
loop_
_entity_poly.entity_id
_entity_poly.type
_entity_poly.pdbx_seq_one_letter_code
_entity_poly.pdbx_strand_id
1 'polypeptide(L)'
;MALSLMDDYLETYSGRDKMLRTLSYAAKFLTVCTSSESTEKKLKTFGSQMSECRTMLRLLDDLPMFHFALTYGWGKQEPDWLIRWSQVMQNVVDVIYSPIEHIAWAGQHNIVSINNEKWDLTTTWFWIISLHLSLFKTLRLLQKLQKYKIELEKNKSNTQTVLKDLGKQRQNALLACTRSVLDISYAISYLPPGVLWGGRLKTWHVGALGTLSSLIGLYQALSRQIKS
;
A
#
# COMPACT_ATOMS: atom_id res chain seq x y z
N MET A 1 -26.00 -0.49 10.53
CA MET A 1 -25.43 0.16 9.33
C MET A 1 -23.90 0.19 9.35
N ALA A 2 -23.23 0.76 10.36
CA ALA A 2 -21.76 0.72 10.42
C ALA A 2 -21.20 -0.70 10.67
N LEU A 3 -21.85 -1.47 11.55
CA LEU A 3 -21.43 -2.85 11.85
C LEU A 3 -21.62 -3.79 10.65
N SER A 4 -22.77 -3.72 9.98
CA SER A 4 -23.05 -4.52 8.77
C SER A 4 -22.07 -4.21 7.64
N LEU A 5 -21.75 -2.93 7.42
CA LEU A 5 -20.80 -2.54 6.38
C LEU A 5 -19.37 -3.03 6.69
N MET A 6 -18.98 -3.05 7.96
CA MET A 6 -17.70 -3.63 8.37
C MET A 6 -17.68 -5.15 8.19
N ASP A 7 -18.80 -5.82 8.46
CA ASP A 7 -18.97 -7.26 8.27
C ASP A 7 -18.80 -7.63 6.78
N ASP A 8 -19.58 -7.01 5.90
CA ASP A 8 -19.49 -7.18 4.44
C ASP A 8 -18.07 -6.91 3.93
N TYR A 9 -17.38 -5.93 4.49
CA TYR A 9 -16.00 -5.64 4.12
C TYR A 9 -15.04 -6.76 4.52
N LEU A 10 -15.17 -7.29 5.74
CA LEU A 10 -14.35 -8.38 6.27
C LEU A 10 -14.60 -9.72 5.56
N GLU A 11 -15.73 -9.90 4.87
CA GLU A 11 -15.93 -11.04 3.98
C GLU A 11 -15.03 -10.99 2.74
N THR A 12 -14.58 -9.81 2.33
CA THR A 12 -13.68 -9.66 1.18
C THR A 12 -12.22 -9.93 1.55
N TYR A 13 -11.47 -10.50 0.61
CA TYR A 13 -10.00 -10.63 0.70
C TYR A 13 -9.33 -9.30 1.08
N SER A 14 -9.71 -8.22 0.38
CA SER A 14 -9.12 -6.90 0.59
C SER A 14 -9.45 -6.31 1.97
N GLY A 15 -10.63 -6.62 2.52
CA GLY A 15 -10.99 -6.19 3.86
C GLY A 15 -10.16 -6.86 4.93
N ARG A 16 -10.00 -8.19 4.83
CA ARG A 16 -9.12 -8.95 5.75
C ARG A 16 -7.67 -8.47 5.65
N ASP A 17 -7.10 -8.35 4.46
CA ASP A 17 -5.72 -7.88 4.30
C ASP A 17 -5.51 -6.48 4.92
N LYS A 18 -6.38 -5.51 4.61
CA LYS A 18 -6.23 -4.15 5.17
C LYS A 18 -6.42 -4.14 6.69
N MET A 19 -7.28 -4.99 7.25
CA MET A 19 -7.49 -5.05 8.68
C MET A 19 -6.30 -5.70 9.39
N LEU A 20 -5.77 -6.81 8.86
CA LEU A 20 -4.53 -7.43 9.33
C LEU A 20 -3.35 -6.44 9.26
N ARG A 21 -3.27 -5.64 8.20
CA ARG A 21 -2.23 -4.60 8.05
C ARG A 21 -2.34 -3.57 9.17
N THR A 22 -3.57 -3.12 9.44
CA THR A 22 -3.86 -2.13 10.48
C THR A 22 -3.48 -2.67 11.86
N LEU A 23 -3.89 -3.90 12.18
CA LEU A 23 -3.55 -4.56 13.44
C LEU A 23 -2.04 -4.76 13.61
N SER A 24 -1.34 -5.15 12.54
CA SER A 24 0.12 -5.32 12.57
C SER A 24 0.86 -4.03 12.93
N TYR A 25 0.54 -2.92 12.25
CA TYR A 25 1.18 -1.64 12.55
C TYR A 25 0.70 -1.01 13.84
N ALA A 26 -0.57 -1.18 14.22
CA ALA A 26 -1.10 -0.70 15.49
C ALA A 26 -0.37 -1.37 16.66
N ALA A 27 -0.12 -2.67 16.58
CA ALA A 27 0.66 -3.39 17.58
C ALA A 27 2.10 -2.87 17.68
N LYS A 28 2.76 -2.59 16.55
CA LYS A 28 4.07 -1.92 16.51
C LYS A 28 4.04 -0.52 17.12
N PHE A 29 2.95 0.23 16.93
CA PHE A 29 2.81 1.57 17.49
C PHE A 29 2.63 1.52 19.01
N LEU A 30 1.75 0.63 19.50
CA LEU A 30 1.42 0.46 20.91
C LEU A 30 2.62 0.05 21.78
N THR A 31 3.74 -0.39 21.19
CA THR A 31 4.97 -0.66 21.96
C THR A 31 5.49 0.59 22.67
N VAL A 32 5.18 1.81 22.19
CA VAL A 32 5.58 3.06 22.87
C VAL A 32 4.77 3.33 24.14
N CYS A 33 3.58 2.74 24.26
CA CYS A 33 2.66 2.97 25.37
C CYS A 33 2.90 2.02 26.55
N THR A 34 3.89 1.12 26.47
CA THR A 34 4.16 0.15 27.52
C THR A 34 5.60 0.24 28.01
N SER A 35 5.77 0.21 29.33
CA SER A 35 7.08 0.10 29.99
C SER A 35 7.43 -1.34 30.36
N SER A 36 6.52 -2.30 30.13
CA SER A 36 6.75 -3.72 30.44
C SER A 36 7.31 -4.45 29.22
N GLU A 37 8.51 -5.00 29.38
CA GLU A 37 9.16 -5.83 28.35
C GLU A 37 8.27 -7.02 27.94
N SER A 38 7.53 -7.60 28.89
CA SER A 38 6.62 -8.71 28.61
C SER A 38 5.47 -8.32 27.67
N THR A 39 4.89 -7.12 27.87
CA THR A 39 3.81 -6.59 27.03
C THR A 39 4.35 -6.16 25.67
N GLU A 40 5.52 -5.53 25.63
CA GLU A 40 6.19 -5.16 24.38
C GLU A 40 6.45 -6.41 23.51
N LYS A 41 6.96 -7.50 24.09
CA LYS A 41 7.19 -8.76 23.38
C LYS A 41 5.88 -9.36 22.85
N LYS A 42 4.81 -9.33 23.64
CA LYS A 42 3.47 -9.81 23.20
C LYS A 42 2.95 -8.98 22.02
N LEU A 43 3.06 -7.66 22.07
CA LEU A 43 2.65 -6.76 20.98
C LEU A 43 3.45 -7.01 19.70
N LYS A 44 4.78 -7.16 19.80
CA LYS A 44 5.64 -7.49 18.66
C LYS A 44 5.26 -8.84 18.03
N THR A 45 5.02 -9.85 18.87
CA THR A 45 4.61 -11.19 18.41
C THR A 45 3.27 -11.11 17.67
N PHE A 46 2.26 -10.50 18.28
CA PHE A 46 0.96 -10.31 17.65
C PHE A 46 1.08 -9.56 16.32
N GLY A 47 1.83 -8.47 16.28
CA GLY A 47 2.06 -7.68 15.07
C GLY A 47 2.76 -8.46 13.96
N SER A 48 3.74 -9.32 14.32
CA SER A 48 4.44 -10.22 13.38
C SER A 48 3.48 -11.24 12.78
N GLN A 49 2.69 -11.92 13.62
CA GLN A 49 1.72 -12.93 13.16
C GLN A 49 0.68 -12.35 12.21
N MET A 50 0.17 -11.14 12.48
CA MET A 50 -0.74 -10.44 11.55
C MET A 50 -0.05 -10.11 10.22
N SER A 51 1.24 -9.75 10.23
CA SER A 51 2.01 -9.48 9.02
C SER A 51 2.30 -10.75 8.21
N GLU A 52 2.69 -11.83 8.89
CA GLU A 52 2.96 -13.15 8.31
C GLU A 52 1.71 -13.72 7.65
N CYS A 53 0.55 -13.62 8.31
CA CYS A 53 -0.73 -14.02 7.73
C CYS A 53 -1.00 -13.32 6.39
N ARG A 54 -0.67 -12.02 6.27
CA ARG A 54 -0.79 -11.30 5.01
C ARG A 54 0.18 -11.78 3.93
N THR A 55 1.40 -12.17 4.32
CA THR A 55 2.36 -12.75 3.37
C THR A 55 1.87 -14.11 2.88
N MET A 56 1.32 -14.93 3.77
CA MET A 56 0.73 -16.22 3.41
C MET A 56 -0.47 -16.06 2.47
N LEU A 57 -1.33 -15.07 2.71
CA LEU A 57 -2.45 -14.74 1.84
C LEU A 57 -2.00 -14.31 0.44
N ARG A 58 -0.91 -13.53 0.34
CA ARG A 58 -0.31 -13.08 -0.93
C ARG A 58 0.27 -14.21 -1.78
N LEU A 59 0.54 -15.39 -1.20
CA LEU A 59 0.95 -16.57 -1.97
C LEU A 59 -0.08 -16.96 -3.06
N LEU A 60 -1.32 -16.52 -2.91
CA LEU A 60 -2.42 -16.78 -3.84
C LEU A 60 -2.68 -15.61 -4.81
N ASP A 61 -1.96 -14.50 -4.69
CA ASP A 61 -2.18 -13.29 -5.50
C ASP A 61 -1.50 -13.35 -6.88
N ASP A 62 -0.62 -14.32 -7.12
CA ASP A 62 0.09 -14.49 -8.40
C ASP A 62 -0.88 -14.53 -9.59
N LEU A 63 -1.86 -15.45 -9.55
CA LEU A 63 -2.80 -15.63 -10.66
C LEU A 63 -3.63 -14.36 -10.93
N PRO A 64 -4.26 -13.72 -9.92
CA PRO A 64 -4.90 -12.42 -10.10
C PRO A 64 -3.97 -11.34 -10.66
N MET A 65 -2.72 -11.27 -10.19
CA MET A 65 -1.74 -10.28 -10.64
C MET A 65 -1.35 -10.50 -12.11
N PHE A 66 -1.04 -11.74 -12.50
CA PHE A 66 -0.76 -12.09 -13.89
C PHE A 66 -1.95 -11.79 -14.79
N HIS A 67 -3.15 -12.19 -14.39
CA HIS A 67 -4.37 -11.88 -15.15
C HIS A 67 -4.56 -10.36 -15.32
N PHE A 68 -4.33 -9.58 -14.25
CA PHE A 68 -4.39 -8.12 -14.32
C PHE A 68 -3.34 -7.54 -15.27
N ALA A 69 -2.09 -8.00 -15.18
CA ALA A 69 -1.00 -7.53 -16.03
C ALA A 69 -1.26 -7.83 -17.51
N LEU A 70 -1.76 -9.03 -17.83
CA LEU A 70 -2.15 -9.43 -19.19
C LEU A 70 -3.33 -8.61 -19.71
N THR A 71 -4.35 -8.40 -18.88
CA THR A 71 -5.53 -7.60 -19.24
C THR A 71 -5.16 -6.14 -19.49
N TYR A 72 -4.25 -5.59 -18.69
CA TYR A 72 -3.73 -4.23 -18.88
C TYR A 72 -2.89 -4.12 -20.16
N GLY A 73 -2.10 -5.15 -20.48
CA GLY A 73 -1.20 -5.20 -21.63
C GLY A 73 -0.30 -3.97 -21.69
N TRP A 74 -0.31 -3.28 -22.83
CA TRP A 74 0.45 -2.04 -23.05
C TRP A 74 -0.27 -0.77 -22.56
N GLY A 75 -1.37 -0.91 -21.83
CA GLY A 75 -2.11 0.21 -21.23
C GLY A 75 -2.83 1.10 -22.24
N LYS A 76 -3.31 0.54 -23.36
CA LYS A 76 -4.02 1.29 -24.42
C LYS A 76 -5.21 2.11 -23.89
N GLN A 77 -5.82 1.66 -22.79
CA GLN A 77 -6.93 2.34 -22.10
C GLN A 77 -6.54 3.63 -21.36
N GLU A 78 -5.26 3.85 -21.02
CA GLU A 78 -4.83 5.04 -20.29
C GLU A 78 -4.36 6.12 -21.28
N PRO A 79 -5.07 7.24 -21.46
CA PRO A 79 -4.67 8.28 -22.40
C PRO A 79 -3.39 9.03 -22.01
N ASP A 80 -3.05 9.12 -20.72
CA ASP A 80 -1.81 9.77 -20.27
C ASP A 80 -0.62 8.81 -20.37
N TRP A 81 0.30 9.10 -21.29
CA TRP A 81 1.45 8.23 -21.55
C TRP A 81 2.36 8.03 -20.32
N LEU A 82 2.48 9.01 -19.42
CA LEU A 82 3.30 8.88 -18.22
C LEU A 82 2.65 7.93 -17.22
N ILE A 83 1.34 8.05 -17.01
CA ILE A 83 0.59 7.13 -16.15
C ILE A 83 0.63 5.72 -16.75
N ARG A 84 0.44 5.61 -18.07
CA ARG A 84 0.47 4.36 -18.82
C ARG A 84 1.80 3.62 -18.63
N TRP A 85 2.91 4.26 -18.97
CA TRP A 85 4.22 3.62 -18.86
C TRP A 85 4.60 3.33 -17.42
N SER A 86 4.25 4.20 -16.48
CA SER A 86 4.47 3.94 -15.07
C SER A 86 3.68 2.72 -14.58
N GLN A 87 2.45 2.50 -15.05
CA GLN A 87 1.66 1.31 -14.73
C GLN A 87 2.24 0.04 -15.38
N VAL A 88 2.71 0.12 -16.63
CA VAL A 88 3.40 -1.02 -17.28
C VAL A 88 4.64 -1.41 -16.47
N MET A 89 5.47 -0.43 -16.10
CA MET A 89 6.66 -0.69 -15.28
C MET A 89 6.30 -1.27 -13.92
N GLN A 90 5.23 -0.76 -13.29
CA GLN A 90 4.77 -1.31 -12.01
C GLN A 90 4.27 -2.75 -12.15
N ASN A 91 3.52 -3.08 -13.21
CA ASN A 91 3.09 -4.45 -13.45
C ASN A 91 4.28 -5.40 -13.61
N VAL A 92 5.33 -4.98 -14.33
CA VAL A 92 6.55 -5.77 -14.49
C VAL A 92 7.26 -5.96 -13.14
N VAL A 93 7.40 -4.89 -12.36
CA VAL A 93 7.97 -4.91 -11.01
C VAL A 93 7.20 -5.86 -10.11
N ASP A 94 5.87 -5.76 -10.08
CA ASP A 94 5.01 -6.57 -9.20
C ASP A 94 5.03 -8.05 -9.61
N VAL A 95 5.02 -8.36 -10.92
CA VAL A 95 5.13 -9.73 -11.45
C VAL A 95 6.45 -10.40 -11.10
N ILE A 96 7.55 -9.64 -11.12
CA ILE A 96 8.87 -10.15 -10.71
C ILE A 96 8.97 -10.25 -9.19
N TYR A 97 8.37 -9.30 -8.47
CA TYR A 97 8.37 -9.26 -7.01
C TYR A 97 7.70 -10.48 -6.39
N SER A 98 6.56 -10.91 -6.93
CA SER A 98 5.77 -12.02 -6.36
C SER A 98 6.58 -13.31 -6.11
N PRO A 99 7.25 -13.92 -7.11
CA PRO A 99 8.04 -15.12 -6.89
C PRO A 99 9.25 -14.87 -5.98
N ILE A 100 9.83 -13.66 -5.98
CA ILE A 100 10.94 -13.30 -5.08
C ILE A 100 10.46 -13.28 -3.62
N GLU A 101 9.27 -12.73 -3.37
CA GLU A 101 8.66 -12.75 -2.05
C GLU A 101 8.33 -14.18 -1.59
N HIS A 102 7.90 -15.05 -2.50
CA HIS A 102 7.64 -16.46 -2.20
C HIS A 102 8.91 -17.20 -1.79
N ILE A 103 10.01 -16.96 -2.51
CA ILE A 103 11.32 -17.53 -2.17
C ILE A 103 11.79 -16.99 -0.82
N ALA A 104 11.68 -15.69 -0.56
CA ALA A 104 12.03 -15.08 0.72
C ALA A 104 11.23 -15.69 1.88
N TRP A 105 9.91 -15.82 1.72
CA TRP A 105 9.03 -16.47 2.69
C TRP A 105 9.43 -17.93 2.93
N ALA A 106 9.67 -18.70 1.87
CA ALA A 106 10.10 -20.10 1.98
C ALA A 106 11.46 -20.23 2.71
N GLY A 107 12.38 -19.30 2.48
CA GLY A 107 13.67 -19.24 3.16
C GLY A 107 13.55 -18.90 4.65
N GLN A 108 12.67 -17.95 5.01
CA GLN A 108 12.39 -17.61 6.42
C GLN A 108 11.84 -18.81 7.20
N HIS A 109 11.10 -19.71 6.53
CA HIS A 109 10.55 -20.93 7.12
C HIS A 109 11.44 -22.18 6.93
N ASN A 110 12.67 -22.03 6.44
CA ASN A 110 13.60 -23.14 6.17
C ASN A 110 13.07 -24.21 5.21
N ILE A 111 12.12 -23.86 4.35
CA ILE A 111 11.63 -24.74 3.27
C ILE A 111 12.69 -24.83 2.17
N VAL A 112 13.40 -23.73 1.91
CA VAL A 112 14.52 -23.65 0.95
C VAL A 112 15.72 -23.02 1.64
N SER A 113 16.91 -23.55 1.39
CA SER A 113 18.16 -22.98 1.91
C SER A 113 18.62 -21.81 1.02
N ILE A 114 18.48 -20.59 1.52
CA ILE A 114 18.88 -19.35 0.84
C ILE A 114 19.50 -18.37 1.83
N ASN A 115 20.10 -17.30 1.31
CA ASN A 115 20.54 -16.17 2.14
C ASN A 115 19.35 -15.24 2.43
N ASN A 116 18.67 -15.46 3.56
CA ASN A 116 17.48 -14.69 3.96
C ASN A 116 17.72 -13.17 3.95
N GLU A 117 18.87 -12.69 4.41
CA GLU A 117 19.20 -11.26 4.43
C GLU A 117 19.21 -10.64 3.02
N LYS A 118 19.81 -11.33 2.04
CA LYS A 118 19.85 -10.87 0.65
C LYS A 118 18.47 -10.87 0.00
N TRP A 119 17.66 -11.89 0.27
CA TRP A 119 16.31 -11.99 -0.27
C TRP A 119 15.37 -10.96 0.37
N ASP A 120 15.45 -10.75 1.69
CA ASP A 120 14.69 -9.72 2.42
C ASP A 120 15.08 -8.30 1.96
N LEU A 121 16.36 -8.07 1.68
CA LEU A 121 16.81 -6.80 1.09
C LEU A 121 16.24 -6.61 -0.32
N THR A 122 16.21 -7.68 -1.12
CA THR A 122 15.71 -7.65 -2.49
C THR A 122 14.22 -7.34 -2.51
N THR A 123 13.41 -8.03 -1.70
CA THR A 123 11.97 -7.76 -1.57
C THR A 123 11.71 -6.31 -1.11
N THR A 124 12.50 -5.82 -0.16
CA THR A 124 12.41 -4.43 0.32
C THR A 124 12.66 -3.43 -0.81
N TRP A 125 13.66 -3.65 -1.67
CA TRP A 125 13.92 -2.77 -2.82
C TRP A 125 12.79 -2.77 -3.84
N PHE A 126 12.29 -3.95 -4.23
CA PHE A 126 11.15 -4.05 -5.14
C PHE A 126 9.91 -3.34 -4.60
N TRP A 127 9.63 -3.51 -3.29
CA TRP A 127 8.55 -2.80 -2.63
C TRP A 127 8.73 -1.28 -2.68
N ILE A 128 9.93 -0.78 -2.38
CA ILE A 128 10.25 0.65 -2.47
C ILE A 128 10.04 1.16 -3.90
N ILE A 129 10.49 0.44 -4.93
CA ILE A 129 10.31 0.83 -6.34
C ILE A 129 8.82 0.89 -6.69
N SER A 130 8.03 -0.12 -6.32
CA SER A 130 6.59 -0.17 -6.57
C SER A 130 5.84 0.98 -5.87
N LEU A 131 6.25 1.35 -4.64
CA LEU A 131 5.72 2.51 -3.93
C LEU A 131 6.03 3.84 -4.63
N HIS A 132 7.23 4.01 -5.17
CA HIS A 132 7.61 5.22 -5.92
C HIS A 132 6.83 5.35 -7.23
N LEU A 133 6.65 4.25 -7.96
CA LEU A 133 5.81 4.23 -9.17
C LEU A 133 4.35 4.59 -8.83
N SER A 134 3.83 4.04 -7.73
CA SER A 134 2.49 4.36 -7.22
C SER A 134 2.34 5.85 -6.88
N LEU A 135 3.32 6.42 -6.18
CA LEU A 135 3.34 7.84 -5.84
C LEU A 135 3.41 8.71 -7.11
N PHE A 136 4.29 8.38 -8.05
CA PHE A 136 4.44 9.11 -9.30
C PHE A 136 3.14 9.18 -10.10
N LYS A 137 2.46 8.03 -10.31
CA LYS A 137 1.15 7.99 -10.98
C LYS A 137 0.12 8.85 -10.29
N THR A 138 0.05 8.75 -8.96
CA THR A 138 -0.95 9.47 -8.17
C THR A 138 -0.72 10.98 -8.21
N LEU A 139 0.54 11.42 -8.17
CA LEU A 139 0.92 12.83 -8.37
C LEU A 139 0.57 13.32 -9.78
N ARG A 140 0.85 12.51 -10.81
CA ARG A 140 0.50 12.85 -12.20
C ARG A 140 -1.02 12.97 -12.38
N LEU A 141 -1.78 12.04 -11.79
CA LEU A 141 -3.24 12.11 -11.77
C LEU A 141 -3.74 13.37 -11.06
N LEU A 142 -3.15 13.73 -9.92
CA LEU A 142 -3.51 14.93 -9.17
C LEU A 142 -3.29 16.22 -10.00
N GLN A 143 -2.15 16.31 -10.70
CA GLN A 143 -1.86 17.43 -11.61
C GLN A 143 -2.90 17.53 -12.74
N LYS A 144 -3.29 16.39 -13.32
CA LYS A 144 -4.31 16.33 -14.38
C LYS A 144 -5.68 16.78 -13.88
N LEU A 145 -6.10 16.27 -12.72
CA LEU A 145 -7.36 16.65 -12.07
C LEU A 145 -7.38 18.15 -11.76
N GLN A 146 -6.26 18.73 -11.33
CA GLN A 146 -6.16 20.17 -11.06
C GLN A 146 -6.28 21.00 -12.34
N LYS A 147 -5.62 20.62 -13.43
CA LYS A 147 -5.73 21.32 -14.73
C LYS A 147 -7.17 21.29 -15.26
N TYR A 148 -7.78 20.11 -15.25
CA TYR A 148 -9.15 19.94 -15.70
C TYR A 148 -10.15 20.75 -14.87
N LYS A 149 -9.93 20.84 -13.55
CA LYS A 149 -10.73 21.71 -12.67
C LYS A 149 -10.69 23.18 -13.12
N ILE A 150 -9.48 23.70 -13.36
CA ILE A 150 -9.27 25.10 -13.74
C ILE A 150 -9.92 25.39 -15.09
N GLU A 151 -9.83 24.47 -16.05
CA GLU A 151 -10.47 24.61 -17.36
C GLU A 151 -12.00 24.62 -17.27
N LEU A 152 -12.59 23.73 -16.46
CA LEU A 152 -14.03 23.71 -16.20
C LEU A 152 -14.53 25.01 -15.55
N GLU A 153 -13.82 25.53 -14.55
CA GLU A 153 -14.17 26.78 -13.87
C GLU A 153 -14.09 27.99 -14.82
N LYS A 154 -13.10 28.02 -15.72
CA LYS A 154 -12.96 29.07 -16.75
C LYS A 154 -14.10 29.06 -17.76
N ASN A 155 -14.56 27.88 -18.17
CA ASN A 155 -15.59 27.74 -19.19
C ASN A 155 -17.03 28.00 -18.68
N LYS A 156 -17.20 28.36 -17.39
CA LYS A 156 -18.51 28.62 -16.73
C LYS A 156 -19.58 27.57 -17.06
N SER A 157 -19.18 26.33 -17.33
CA SER A 157 -20.12 25.25 -17.60
C SER A 157 -20.90 24.95 -16.32
N ASN A 158 -22.22 24.95 -16.39
CA ASN A 158 -23.11 24.73 -15.24
C ASN A 158 -23.13 23.23 -14.87
N THR A 159 -22.00 22.71 -14.41
CA THR A 159 -21.78 21.28 -14.17
C THR A 159 -21.33 21.03 -12.73
N GLN A 160 -22.15 21.52 -11.79
CA GLN A 160 -21.92 21.39 -10.34
C GLN A 160 -21.71 19.93 -9.89
N THR A 161 -22.36 18.98 -10.57
CA THR A 161 -22.19 17.54 -10.32
C THR A 161 -20.80 17.04 -10.70
N VAL A 162 -20.27 17.46 -11.85
CA VAL A 162 -18.90 17.12 -12.30
C VAL A 162 -17.85 17.75 -11.39
N LEU A 163 -18.02 19.00 -10.96
CA LEU A 163 -17.10 19.64 -10.01
C LEU A 163 -17.08 18.92 -8.64
N LYS A 164 -18.23 18.45 -8.16
CA LYS A 164 -18.32 17.66 -6.93
C LYS A 164 -17.61 16.31 -7.07
N ASP A 165 -17.81 15.61 -8.19
CA ASP A 165 -17.14 14.33 -8.43
C ASP A 165 -15.62 14.50 -8.57
N LEU A 166 -15.18 15.52 -9.31
CA LEU A 166 -13.77 15.88 -9.44
C LEU A 166 -13.13 16.20 -8.08
N GLY A 167 -13.85 16.93 -7.23
CA GLY A 167 -13.43 17.21 -5.86
C GLY A 167 -13.18 15.93 -5.06
N LYS A 168 -14.06 14.93 -5.18
CA LYS A 168 -13.90 13.61 -4.53
C LYS A 168 -12.71 12.84 -5.11
N GLN A 169 -12.55 12.81 -6.43
CA GLN A 169 -11.40 12.17 -7.09
C GLN A 169 -10.08 12.79 -6.61
N ARG A 170 -10.04 14.13 -6.51
CA ARG A 170 -8.87 14.86 -6.01
C ARG A 170 -8.57 14.53 -4.55
N GLN A 171 -9.59 14.53 -3.68
CA GLN A 171 -9.41 14.13 -2.27
C GLN A 171 -8.89 12.70 -2.15
N ASN A 172 -9.41 11.77 -2.95
CA ASN A 172 -8.93 10.40 -2.99
C ASN A 172 -7.47 10.31 -3.46
N ALA A 173 -7.09 11.05 -4.49
CA ALA A 173 -5.71 11.11 -4.97
C ALA A 173 -4.76 11.71 -3.92
N LEU A 174 -5.16 12.78 -3.21
CA LEU A 174 -4.38 13.36 -2.12
C LEU A 174 -4.14 12.37 -0.99
N LEU A 175 -5.19 11.67 -0.53
CA LEU A 175 -5.07 10.63 0.48
C LEU A 175 -4.15 9.49 0.03
N ALA A 176 -4.22 9.09 -1.25
CA ALA A 176 -3.34 8.08 -1.81
C ALA A 176 -1.87 8.54 -1.90
N CYS A 177 -1.62 9.81 -2.22
CA CYS A 177 -0.27 10.41 -2.13
C CYS A 177 0.25 10.39 -0.69
N THR A 178 -0.55 10.87 0.27
CA THR A 178 -0.18 10.85 1.69
C THR A 178 0.16 9.43 2.14
N ARG A 179 -0.68 8.45 1.79
CA ARG A 179 -0.42 7.04 2.10
C ARG A 179 0.91 6.56 1.51
N SER A 180 1.16 6.86 0.25
CA SER A 180 2.39 6.44 -0.44
C SER A 180 3.63 7.08 0.18
N VAL A 181 3.56 8.36 0.58
CA VAL A 181 4.66 9.03 1.28
C VAL A 181 4.93 8.38 2.64
N LEU A 182 3.89 8.12 3.43
CA LEU A 182 4.01 7.40 4.71
C LEU A 182 4.64 6.02 4.52
N ASP A 183 4.15 5.27 3.52
CA ASP A 183 4.64 3.92 3.18
C ASP A 183 6.11 3.96 2.75
N ILE A 184 6.51 4.91 1.90
CA ILE A 184 7.92 5.10 1.49
C ILE A 184 8.80 5.46 2.69
N SER A 185 8.33 6.34 3.58
CA SER A 185 9.08 6.79 4.76
C SER A 185 9.50 5.63 5.65
N TYR A 186 8.59 4.71 5.98
CA TYR A 186 9.00 3.54 6.78
C TYR A 186 9.58 2.40 5.95
N ALA A 187 9.23 2.24 4.66
CA ALA A 187 9.84 1.22 3.80
C ALA A 187 11.36 1.43 3.67
N ILE A 188 11.81 2.67 3.44
CA ILE A 188 13.25 3.00 3.38
C ILE A 188 13.94 2.73 4.71
N SER A 189 13.23 2.83 5.84
CA SER A 189 13.81 2.52 7.15
C SER A 189 14.13 1.04 7.37
N TYR A 190 13.54 0.13 6.58
CA TYR A 190 13.89 -1.29 6.56
C TYR A 190 15.20 -1.59 5.83
N LEU A 191 15.76 -0.64 5.08
CA LEU A 191 17.08 -0.80 4.47
C LEU A 191 18.20 -0.78 5.53
N PRO A 192 19.37 -1.38 5.21
CA PRO A 192 20.53 -1.36 6.10
C PRO A 192 21.01 0.07 6.45
N PRO A 193 21.63 0.25 7.63
CA PRO A 193 22.28 1.51 7.96
C PRO A 193 23.29 1.94 6.89
N GLY A 194 23.26 3.22 6.52
CA GLY A 194 24.12 3.79 5.47
C GLY A 194 23.44 3.98 4.12
N VAL A 195 22.28 3.35 3.89
CA VAL A 195 21.43 3.62 2.72
C VAL A 195 20.31 4.59 3.11
N LEU A 196 20.37 5.85 2.64
CA LEU A 196 19.40 6.90 2.98
C LEU A 196 19.21 7.04 4.51
N TRP A 197 18.01 6.77 5.04
CA TRP A 197 17.70 6.72 6.47
C TRP A 197 17.38 5.29 6.96
N GLY A 198 17.89 4.27 6.25
CA GLY A 198 17.85 2.88 6.67
C GLY A 198 18.31 2.69 8.11
N GLY A 199 17.56 1.92 8.88
CA GLY A 199 17.82 1.65 10.29
C GLY A 199 17.61 2.82 11.26
N ARG A 200 17.22 4.03 10.79
CA ARG A 200 17.06 5.21 11.68
C ARG A 200 15.73 5.25 12.43
N LEU A 201 14.71 4.55 11.95
CA LEU A 201 13.39 4.56 12.59
C LEU A 201 13.26 3.43 13.62
N LYS A 202 12.98 3.80 14.87
CA LYS A 202 12.50 2.87 15.91
C LYS A 202 11.18 2.18 15.52
N THR A 203 10.93 1.01 16.08
CA THR A 203 9.72 0.18 15.85
C THR A 203 8.41 0.97 15.95
N TRP A 204 8.28 1.83 16.97
CA TRP A 204 7.05 2.60 17.15
C TRP A 204 6.86 3.69 16.09
N HIS A 205 7.93 4.27 15.53
CA HIS A 205 7.81 5.23 14.42
C HIS A 205 7.24 4.53 13.18
N VAL A 206 7.78 3.34 12.86
CA VAL A 206 7.27 2.49 11.77
C VAL A 206 5.81 2.11 12.04
N GLY A 207 5.49 1.75 13.29
CA GLY A 207 4.13 1.51 13.74
C GLY A 207 3.21 2.71 13.52
N ALA A 208 3.62 3.91 13.92
CA ALA A 208 2.81 5.12 13.78
C ALA A 208 2.52 5.46 12.32
N LEU A 209 3.56 5.49 11.47
CA LEU A 209 3.43 5.78 10.04
C LEU A 209 2.56 4.73 9.33
N GLY A 210 2.81 3.44 9.60
CA GLY A 210 2.04 2.34 9.03
C GLY A 210 0.59 2.30 9.52
N THR A 211 0.32 2.66 10.78
CA THR A 211 -1.03 2.77 11.34
C THR A 211 -1.79 3.89 10.66
N LEU A 212 -1.20 5.09 10.56
CA LEU A 212 -1.83 6.22 9.88
C LEU A 212 -2.12 5.92 8.41
N SER A 213 -1.15 5.34 7.69
CA SER A 213 -1.34 4.87 6.31
C SER A 213 -2.48 3.85 6.20
N SER A 214 -2.59 2.93 7.16
CA SER A 214 -3.61 1.89 7.17
C SER A 214 -5.01 2.43 7.47
N LEU A 215 -5.13 3.36 8.42
CA LEU A 215 -6.39 4.05 8.71
C LEU A 215 -6.89 4.87 7.51
N ILE A 216 -5.99 5.58 6.81
CA ILE A 216 -6.35 6.27 5.55
C ILE A 216 -6.87 5.26 4.52
N GLY A 217 -6.17 4.13 4.33
CA GLY A 217 -6.57 3.09 3.39
C GLY A 217 -7.91 2.44 3.72
N LEU A 218 -8.20 2.22 5.01
CA LEU A 218 -9.49 1.72 5.47
C LEU A 218 -10.60 2.72 5.24
N TYR A 219 -10.39 3.99 5.61
CA TYR A 219 -11.34 5.06 5.36
C TYR A 219 -11.71 5.16 3.87
N GLN A 220 -10.71 5.10 2.98
CA GLN A 220 -10.94 5.12 1.53
C GLN A 220 -11.73 3.90 1.04
N ALA A 221 -11.49 2.71 1.60
CA ALA A 221 -12.18 1.49 1.21
C ALA A 221 -13.65 1.50 1.66
N LEU A 222 -13.91 1.81 2.93
CA LEU A 222 -15.27 1.88 3.49
C LEU A 222 -16.08 2.98 2.80
N SER A 223 -15.46 4.13 2.50
CA SER A 223 -16.10 5.23 1.75
C SER A 223 -16.47 4.86 0.31
N ARG A 224 -15.85 3.82 -0.27
CA ARG A 224 -16.21 3.29 -1.60
C ARG A 224 -17.38 2.30 -1.49
N GLN A 225 -17.39 1.43 -0.49
CA GLN A 225 -18.49 0.48 -0.28
C GLN A 225 -19.82 1.18 0.03
N ILE A 226 -19.82 2.29 0.78
CA ILE A 226 -21.03 3.09 1.03
C ILE A 226 -21.68 3.60 -0.27
N LYS A 227 -20.93 3.66 -1.38
CA LYS A 227 -21.40 4.17 -2.67
C LYS A 227 -21.74 3.07 -3.69
N SER A 228 -21.36 1.83 -3.41
CA SER A 228 -21.68 0.66 -4.24
C SER A 228 -23.07 0.15 -3.91
#